data_AF-A0A4D4LQN0-F1
#
_entry.id   AF-A0A4D4LQN0-F1
#
_cell.length_a   1.000
_cell.length_b   1.000
_cell.length_c   1.000
_cell.angle_alpha   90.00
_cell.angle_beta   90.00
_cell.angle_gamma   90.00
#
_symmetry.space_group_name_H-M   'P 1'
#
loop_
_entity.id
_entity.type
_entity.pdbx_description
1 polymer ?
#
loop_
_entity_poly.entity_id
_entity_poly.type
_entity_poly.pdbx_seq_one_letter_code
_entity_poly.pdbx_strand_id
1 'polypeptide(L)'
;MIRLDGPDDPPPSWANVGLLTDAIRAAALHRYTTVSVPAAGDEPARTFQWGTQLDIRPVKAFNDGTDITEQAVASYVTKYATKAAETTGTLDRPIGNREAAVLLGVPDHARRLIDACFDLEPLYPDRRLRAWAHMLGFRGHFSSKSRHYSTTLGTLRRTRADYRAAQGRQDRGLEDTEPDTVLVLASWQYAGHGHTPGESALAATIARDLQLNRETAREALSDQLALEGAHL
;
A
#
# COMPACT_ATOMS: atom_id res chain seq x y z
N MET A 1 -16.55 -5.48 1.34
CA MET A 1 -17.43 -6.67 1.26
C MET A 1 -18.29 -6.70 2.51
N ILE A 2 -19.59 -6.96 2.36
CA ILE A 2 -20.53 -7.10 3.47
C ILE A 2 -21.26 -8.43 3.27
N ARG A 3 -21.44 -9.18 4.36
CA ARG A 3 -22.11 -10.49 4.42
C ARG A 3 -23.22 -10.43 5.47
N LEU A 4 -24.29 -11.18 5.27
CA LEU A 4 -25.47 -11.23 6.15
C LEU A 4 -25.62 -12.57 6.87
N ASP A 5 -24.80 -13.54 6.50
CA ASP A 5 -24.68 -14.85 7.11
C ASP A 5 -23.68 -14.83 8.29
N GLY A 6 -23.77 -15.88 9.12
CA GLY A 6 -22.84 -16.25 10.19
C GLY A 6 -21.69 -17.14 9.66
N PRO A 7 -20.61 -17.36 10.43
CA PRO A 7 -19.53 -18.26 10.00
C PRO A 7 -20.05 -19.66 9.73
N ASP A 8 -21.03 -20.07 10.53
CA ASP A 8 -21.64 -21.40 10.51
C ASP A 8 -23.17 -21.34 10.24
N ASP A 9 -23.77 -20.14 10.17
CA ASP A 9 -25.22 -19.96 10.10
C ASP A 9 -25.66 -19.32 8.77
N PRO A 10 -26.73 -19.83 8.12
CA PRO A 10 -27.29 -19.18 6.94
C PRO A 10 -27.88 -17.80 7.27
N PRO A 11 -28.00 -16.90 6.27
CA PRO A 11 -28.62 -15.60 6.51
C PRO A 11 -30.11 -15.78 6.86
N PRO A 12 -30.69 -14.91 7.70
CA PRO A 12 -32.12 -14.93 7.97
C PRO A 12 -32.94 -14.80 6.68
N SER A 13 -34.14 -15.40 6.63
CA SER A 13 -34.98 -15.43 5.43
C SER A 13 -35.37 -14.05 4.88
N TRP A 14 -35.40 -13.02 5.73
CA TRP A 14 -35.65 -11.63 5.34
C TRP A 14 -34.42 -10.92 4.77
N ALA A 15 -33.22 -11.46 5.01
CA ALA A 15 -31.93 -10.82 4.77
C ALA A 15 -31.42 -11.11 3.35
N ASN A 16 -32.08 -10.52 2.35
CA ASN A 16 -31.74 -10.71 0.94
C ASN A 16 -30.79 -9.61 0.39
N VAL A 17 -30.23 -9.86 -0.80
CA VAL A 17 -29.29 -8.96 -1.50
C VAL A 17 -29.90 -7.59 -1.80
N GLY A 18 -31.19 -7.52 -2.11
CA GLY A 18 -31.91 -6.27 -2.36
C GLY A 18 -31.95 -5.40 -1.10
N LEU A 19 -32.40 -5.98 0.01
CA LEU A 19 -32.41 -5.31 1.31
C LEU A 19 -31.02 -4.81 1.71
N LEU A 20 -29.97 -5.61 1.50
CA LEU A 20 -28.60 -5.19 1.78
C LEU A 20 -28.17 -4.01 0.90
N THR A 21 -28.50 -4.05 -0.38
CA THR A 21 -28.18 -2.98 -1.33
C THR A 21 -28.84 -1.67 -0.90
N ASP A 22 -30.11 -1.72 -0.54
CA ASP A 22 -30.87 -0.55 -0.09
C ASP A 22 -30.34 -0.03 1.25
N ALA A 23 -30.00 -0.92 2.18
CA ALA A 23 -29.39 -0.55 3.45
C ALA A 23 -28.04 0.15 3.25
N ILE A 24 -27.19 -0.31 2.33
CA ILE A 24 -25.91 0.34 2.01
C ILE A 24 -26.15 1.73 1.41
N ARG A 25 -27.11 1.89 0.49
CA ARG A 25 -27.46 3.19 -0.09
C ARG A 25 -27.98 4.14 0.99
N ALA A 26 -28.89 3.68 1.85
CA ALA A 26 -29.42 4.46 2.95
C ALA A 26 -28.31 4.88 3.93
N ALA A 27 -27.40 3.97 4.26
CA ALA A 27 -26.25 4.25 5.12
C ALA A 27 -25.33 5.34 4.53
N ALA A 28 -25.03 5.26 3.23
CA ALA A 28 -24.19 6.24 2.55
C ALA A 28 -24.80 7.65 2.54
N LEU A 29 -26.14 7.76 2.56
CA LEU A 29 -26.85 9.03 2.64
C LEU A 29 -27.08 9.53 4.07
N HIS A 30 -26.85 8.68 5.08
CA HIS A 30 -27.17 9.00 6.45
C HIS A 30 -26.13 9.95 7.07
N ARG A 31 -26.61 10.91 7.88
CA ARG A 31 -25.79 11.92 8.58
C ARG A 31 -24.64 11.38 9.43
N TYR A 32 -24.69 10.14 9.93
CA TYR A 32 -23.58 9.59 10.72
C TYR A 32 -22.35 9.27 9.86
N THR A 33 -22.49 9.20 8.54
CA THR A 33 -21.36 9.07 7.61
C THR A 33 -20.80 10.41 7.16
N THR A 34 -21.35 11.51 7.68
CA THR A 34 -20.89 12.87 7.41
C THR A 34 -19.80 13.25 8.40
N VAL A 35 -18.67 13.76 7.90
CA VAL A 35 -17.55 14.27 8.71
C VAL A 35 -17.46 15.77 8.52
N SER A 36 -17.48 16.54 9.61
CA SER A 36 -17.27 17.99 9.57
C SER A 36 -15.87 18.34 10.05
N VAL A 37 -15.19 19.20 9.29
CA VAL A 37 -13.88 19.75 9.63
C VAL A 37 -14.07 21.25 9.86
N PRO A 38 -13.68 21.77 11.04
CA PRO A 38 -13.78 23.21 11.33
C PRO A 38 -12.88 24.03 10.42
N ALA A 39 -13.15 25.32 10.30
CA ALA A 39 -12.27 26.25 9.59
C ALA A 39 -10.87 26.28 10.22
N ALA A 40 -9.84 26.46 9.39
CA ALA A 40 -8.44 26.52 9.83
C ALA A 40 -7.64 27.47 8.93
N GLY A 41 -7.06 28.52 9.51
CA GLY A 41 -6.41 29.58 8.74
C GLY A 41 -7.38 30.20 7.73
N ASP A 42 -6.98 30.26 6.46
CA ASP A 42 -7.80 30.77 5.36
C ASP A 42 -8.75 29.71 4.77
N GLU A 43 -8.72 28.46 5.27
CA GLU A 43 -9.61 27.40 4.81
C GLU A 43 -10.96 27.44 5.55
N PRO A 44 -12.10 27.51 4.83
CA PRO A 44 -13.41 27.51 5.46
C PRO A 44 -13.75 26.16 6.10
N ALA A 45 -14.75 26.15 6.99
CA ALA A 45 -15.29 24.90 7.49
C ALA A 45 -15.87 24.06 6.34
N ARG A 46 -15.63 22.75 6.38
CA ARG A 46 -16.04 21.80 5.32
C ARG A 46 -16.81 20.63 5.90
N THR A 47 -17.77 20.16 5.14
CA THR A 47 -18.55 18.96 5.46
C THR A 47 -18.35 17.94 4.34
N PHE A 48 -17.82 16.78 4.69
CA PHE A 48 -17.55 15.67 3.79
C PHE A 48 -18.62 14.59 3.95
N GLN A 49 -19.15 14.12 2.82
CA GLN A 49 -20.14 13.07 2.75
C GLN A 49 -19.87 12.18 1.53
N TRP A 50 -20.49 11.01 1.48
CA TRP A 50 -20.43 10.18 0.28
C TRP A 50 -21.02 10.92 -0.92
N GLY A 51 -20.33 10.85 -2.06
CA GLY A 51 -20.84 11.34 -3.33
C GLY A 51 -21.85 10.39 -3.96
N THR A 52 -22.28 10.69 -5.18
CA THR A 52 -23.26 9.86 -5.93
C THR A 52 -22.63 8.62 -6.59
N GLN A 53 -21.30 8.52 -6.61
CA GLN A 53 -20.55 7.42 -7.23
C GLN A 53 -20.45 6.22 -6.29
N LEU A 54 -21.58 5.56 -6.05
CA LEU A 54 -21.67 4.35 -5.23
C LEU A 54 -21.88 3.11 -6.11
N ASP A 55 -20.83 2.30 -6.25
CA ASP A 55 -20.88 1.02 -6.97
C ASP A 55 -21.09 -0.14 -6.01
N ILE A 56 -22.29 -0.73 -6.04
CA ILE A 56 -22.67 -1.88 -5.21
C ILE A 56 -22.94 -3.04 -6.16
N ARG A 57 -22.16 -4.12 -6.01
CA ARG A 57 -22.31 -5.32 -6.83
C ARG A 57 -22.42 -6.56 -5.96
N PRO A 58 -23.44 -7.40 -6.18
CA PRO A 58 -23.44 -8.75 -5.63
C PRO A 58 -22.22 -9.50 -6.14
N VAL A 59 -21.45 -10.10 -5.24
CA VAL A 59 -20.43 -11.07 -5.62
C VAL A 59 -21.19 -12.35 -5.99
N LYS A 60 -20.97 -12.88 -7.19
CA LYS A 60 -21.60 -14.14 -7.64
C LYS A 60 -20.60 -15.29 -7.49
N ALA A 61 -21.09 -16.49 -7.21
CA ALA A 61 -20.26 -17.70 -7.30
C ALA A 61 -19.89 -17.96 -8.76
N PHE A 62 -18.72 -18.53 -8.98
CA PHE A 62 -18.20 -18.80 -10.32
C PHE A 62 -18.93 -19.95 -11.04
N ASN A 63 -19.91 -20.62 -10.41
CA ASN A 63 -20.71 -21.68 -11.01
C ASN A 63 -22.20 -21.58 -10.61
N ASP A 64 -23.08 -21.97 -11.54
CA ASP A 64 -24.54 -21.97 -11.42
C ASP A 64 -25.04 -22.96 -10.34
N GLY A 65 -24.94 -22.56 -9.06
CA GLY A 65 -25.60 -23.25 -7.95
C GLY A 65 -24.71 -23.67 -6.78
N THR A 66 -23.41 -23.36 -6.78
CA THR A 66 -22.56 -23.55 -5.59
C THR A 66 -22.38 -22.26 -4.80
N ASP A 67 -22.31 -22.38 -3.47
CA ASP A 67 -21.98 -21.26 -2.59
C ASP A 67 -20.61 -20.67 -2.96
N ILE A 68 -20.47 -19.35 -2.77
CA ILE A 68 -19.21 -18.65 -3.03
C ILE A 68 -18.17 -19.19 -2.03
N THR A 69 -17.12 -19.85 -2.53
CA THR A 69 -16.03 -20.31 -1.67
C THR A 69 -15.29 -19.12 -1.06
N GLU A 70 -14.79 -19.29 0.16
CA GLU A 70 -13.97 -18.26 0.83
C GLU A 70 -12.74 -17.88 0.00
N GLN A 71 -12.17 -18.83 -0.73
CA GLN A 71 -11.06 -18.60 -1.65
C GLN A 71 -11.44 -17.70 -2.82
N ALA A 72 -12.64 -17.87 -3.39
CA ALA A 72 -13.15 -16.99 -4.45
C ALA A 72 -13.37 -15.57 -3.92
N VAL A 73 -13.91 -15.44 -2.71
CA VAL A 73 -14.05 -14.15 -2.01
C VAL A 73 -12.69 -13.49 -1.78
N ALA A 74 -11.72 -14.21 -1.23
CA ALA A 74 -10.39 -13.68 -0.96
C ALA A 74 -9.69 -13.22 -2.24
N SER A 75 -9.84 -14.00 -3.33
CA SER A 75 -9.31 -13.65 -4.65
C SER A 75 -9.99 -12.40 -5.21
N TYR A 76 -11.31 -12.27 -5.07
CA TYR A 76 -12.05 -11.07 -5.45
C TYR A 76 -11.57 -9.85 -4.67
N VAL A 77 -11.49 -9.93 -3.33
CA VAL A 77 -10.98 -8.83 -2.49
C VAL A 77 -9.57 -8.43 -2.89
N THR A 78 -8.68 -9.41 -3.12
CA THR A 78 -7.31 -9.17 -3.56
C THR A 78 -7.27 -8.47 -4.90
N LYS A 79 -8.08 -8.92 -5.88
CA LYS A 79 -8.19 -8.28 -7.19
C LYS A 79 -8.50 -6.79 -7.08
N TYR A 80 -9.52 -6.41 -6.32
CA TYR A 80 -9.90 -5.00 -6.20
C TYR A 80 -8.92 -4.19 -5.35
N ALA A 81 -8.30 -4.79 -4.33
CA ALA A 81 -7.26 -4.12 -3.55
C ALA A 81 -6.04 -3.78 -4.42
N THR A 82 -5.54 -4.76 -5.19
CA THR A 82 -4.41 -4.56 -6.09
C THR A 82 -4.76 -3.62 -7.24
N LYS A 83 -5.96 -3.75 -7.83
CA LYS A 83 -6.38 -2.85 -8.91
C LYS A 83 -6.53 -1.41 -8.44
N ALA A 84 -7.05 -1.18 -7.24
CA ALA A 84 -7.14 0.16 -6.66
C ALA A 84 -5.74 0.75 -6.43
N ALA A 85 -4.80 -0.04 -5.88
CA ALA A 85 -3.41 0.38 -5.70
C ALA A 85 -2.72 0.74 -7.02
N GLU A 86 -2.85 -0.10 -8.06
CA GLU A 86 -2.32 0.15 -9.40
C GLU A 86 -2.91 1.43 -10.02
N THR A 87 -4.23 1.61 -9.91
CA THR A 87 -4.96 2.70 -10.59
C THR A 87 -4.68 4.05 -9.94
N THR A 88 -4.40 4.07 -8.63
CA THR A 88 -4.13 5.33 -7.92
C THR A 88 -2.74 5.90 -8.28
N GLY A 89 -1.83 5.08 -8.83
CA GLY A 89 -0.52 5.53 -9.31
C GLY A 89 0.34 6.16 -8.21
N THR A 90 0.12 5.75 -6.96
CA THR A 90 0.78 6.30 -5.77
C THR A 90 2.11 5.61 -5.48
N LEU A 91 2.85 6.14 -4.52
CA LEU A 91 4.19 5.69 -4.18
C LEU A 91 4.17 4.72 -2.99
N ASP A 92 5.02 3.68 -3.04
CA ASP A 92 5.13 2.67 -1.98
C ASP A 92 5.87 3.16 -0.73
N ARG A 93 6.47 4.35 -0.79
CA ARG A 93 7.32 4.90 0.28
C ARG A 93 7.03 6.38 0.52
N PRO A 94 7.25 6.86 1.77
CA PRO A 94 7.18 8.27 2.09
C PRO A 94 8.07 9.12 1.19
N ILE A 95 7.57 10.30 0.82
CA ILE A 95 8.31 11.34 0.10
C ILE A 95 8.56 12.52 1.03
N GLY A 96 9.77 13.08 0.96
CA GLY A 96 10.16 14.24 1.77
C GLY A 96 9.80 15.58 1.14
N ASN A 97 9.67 15.64 -0.19
CA ASN A 97 9.46 16.86 -0.96
C ASN A 97 8.52 16.62 -2.16
N ARG A 98 8.10 17.71 -2.82
CA ARG A 98 7.13 17.68 -3.94
C ARG A 98 7.79 17.21 -5.23
N GLU A 99 9.05 17.59 -5.43
CA GLU A 99 9.85 17.28 -6.61
C GLU A 99 10.00 15.76 -6.81
N ALA A 100 10.02 14.99 -5.72
CA ALA A 100 10.03 13.54 -5.76
C ALA A 100 8.86 12.95 -6.56
N ALA A 101 7.66 13.54 -6.48
CA ALA A 101 6.50 13.06 -7.24
C ALA A 101 6.69 13.22 -8.75
N VAL A 102 7.36 14.30 -9.19
CA VAL A 102 7.68 14.54 -10.60
C VAL A 102 8.73 13.54 -11.08
N LEU A 103 9.81 13.38 -10.33
CA LEU A 103 10.91 12.47 -10.68
C LEU A 103 10.47 11.00 -10.75
N LEU A 104 9.49 10.61 -9.93
CA LEU A 104 8.95 9.25 -9.90
C LEU A 104 7.81 9.03 -10.90
N GLY A 105 7.49 10.02 -11.74
CA GLY A 105 6.48 9.89 -12.79
C GLY A 105 5.05 9.70 -12.25
N VAL A 106 4.74 10.28 -11.08
CA VAL A 106 3.40 10.19 -10.50
C VAL A 106 2.38 10.88 -11.40
N PRO A 107 1.22 10.26 -11.72
CA PRO A 107 0.19 10.89 -12.54
C PRO A 107 -0.26 12.25 -11.99
N ASP A 108 -0.60 13.18 -12.87
CA ASP A 108 -0.93 14.57 -12.49
C ASP A 108 -2.00 14.70 -11.41
N HIS A 109 -3.04 13.87 -11.46
CA HIS A 109 -4.09 13.91 -10.45
C HIS A 109 -3.57 13.51 -9.06
N ALA A 110 -2.80 12.41 -8.98
CA ALA A 110 -2.20 11.97 -7.73
C ALA A 110 -1.17 12.98 -7.22
N ARG A 111 -0.39 13.61 -8.12
CA ARG A 111 0.52 14.70 -7.76
C ARG A 111 -0.21 15.90 -7.15
N ARG A 112 -1.35 16.33 -7.70
CA ARG A 112 -2.16 17.40 -7.09
C ARG A 112 -2.64 17.06 -5.68
N LEU A 113 -3.01 15.80 -5.43
CA LEU A 113 -3.42 15.34 -4.10
C LEU A 113 -2.25 15.29 -3.13
N ILE A 114 -1.07 14.86 -3.59
CA ILE A 114 0.18 14.96 -2.84
C ILE A 114 0.44 16.42 -2.48
N ASP A 115 0.42 17.32 -3.46
CA ASP A 115 0.67 18.74 -3.27
C ASP A 115 -0.28 19.36 -2.22
N ALA A 116 -1.57 19.04 -2.31
CA ALA A 116 -2.55 19.47 -1.30
C ALA A 116 -2.21 18.97 0.11
N CYS A 117 -1.66 17.76 0.27
CA CYS A 117 -1.21 17.28 1.59
C CYS A 117 -0.07 18.15 2.15
N PHE A 118 0.84 18.62 1.30
CA PHE A 118 1.92 19.51 1.71
C PHE A 118 1.41 20.92 2.07
N ASP A 119 0.44 21.44 1.33
CA ASP A 119 -0.19 22.75 1.57
C ASP A 119 -1.03 22.77 2.85
N LEU A 120 -1.73 21.67 3.14
CA LEU A 120 -2.64 21.57 4.29
C LEU A 120 -1.94 21.18 5.59
N GLU A 121 -0.73 20.62 5.56
CA GLU A 121 0.02 20.21 6.76
C GLU A 121 0.13 21.32 7.82
N PRO A 122 0.49 22.58 7.49
CA PRO A 122 0.61 23.65 8.49
C PRO A 122 -0.72 24.02 9.15
N LEU A 123 -1.84 23.83 8.44
CA LEU A 123 -3.20 24.11 8.94
C LEU A 123 -3.71 22.98 9.84
N TYR A 124 -3.21 21.76 9.64
CA TYR A 124 -3.67 20.55 10.35
C TYR A 124 -2.49 19.70 10.87
N PRO A 125 -1.64 20.24 11.77
CA PRO A 125 -0.37 19.60 12.15
C PRO A 125 -0.53 18.22 12.77
N ASP A 126 -1.62 17.96 13.51
CA ASP A 126 -1.87 16.66 14.14
C ASP A 126 -2.26 15.56 13.14
N ARG A 127 -2.63 15.93 11.91
CA ARG A 127 -3.07 14.99 10.88
C ARG A 127 -1.89 14.31 10.19
N ARG A 128 -0.69 14.89 10.20
CA ARG A 128 0.52 14.36 9.55
C ARG A 128 0.31 14.09 8.05
N LEU A 129 -0.46 14.92 7.36
CA LEU A 129 -0.75 14.82 5.92
C LEU A 129 0.53 14.69 5.10
N ARG A 130 1.57 15.47 5.41
CA ARG A 130 2.87 15.40 4.73
C ARG A 130 3.54 14.02 4.87
N ALA A 131 3.57 13.48 6.09
CA ALA A 131 4.21 12.18 6.34
C ALA A 131 3.53 11.03 5.56
N TRP A 132 2.25 11.22 5.22
CA TRP A 132 1.41 10.25 4.52
C TRP A 132 1.03 10.73 3.11
N ALA A 133 1.73 11.71 2.54
CA ALA A 133 1.43 12.24 1.21
C ALA A 133 1.56 11.16 0.12
N HIS A 134 2.51 10.23 0.26
CA HIS A 134 2.63 9.05 -0.61
C HIS A 134 1.38 8.16 -0.62
N MET A 135 0.57 8.20 0.44
CA MET A 135 -0.74 7.56 0.55
C MET A 135 -1.90 8.58 0.45
N LEU A 136 -1.67 9.72 -0.20
CA LEU A 136 -2.66 10.79 -0.41
C LEU A 136 -3.26 11.32 0.91
N GLY A 137 -2.45 11.37 1.96
CA GLY A 137 -2.84 11.85 3.29
C GLY A 137 -3.59 10.82 4.15
N PHE A 138 -3.85 9.61 3.63
CA PHE A 138 -4.55 8.57 4.36
C PHE A 138 -3.61 7.74 5.25
N ARG A 139 -3.92 7.72 6.55
CA ARG A 139 -3.14 7.02 7.59
C ARG A 139 -3.68 5.64 7.96
N GLY A 140 -4.88 5.33 7.47
CA GLY A 140 -5.66 4.18 7.93
C GLY A 140 -5.39 2.91 7.14
N HIS A 141 -6.19 1.90 7.44
CA HIS A 141 -6.29 0.70 6.62
C HIS A 141 -7.39 0.89 5.59
N PHE A 142 -7.12 0.50 4.34
CA PHE A 142 -8.12 0.51 3.26
C PHE A 142 -9.28 -0.48 3.50
N SER A 143 -9.17 -1.34 4.51
CA SER A 143 -10.17 -2.33 4.87
C SER A 143 -10.55 -2.24 6.35
N SER A 144 -11.84 -2.20 6.64
CA SER A 144 -12.39 -2.54 7.96
C SER A 144 -12.46 -4.06 8.12
N LYS A 145 -12.06 -4.58 9.28
CA LYS A 145 -12.09 -6.01 9.59
C LYS A 145 -13.28 -6.32 10.49
N SER A 146 -13.94 -7.46 10.26
CA SER A 146 -14.97 -7.95 11.18
C SER A 146 -14.30 -8.65 12.36
N ARG A 147 -14.77 -8.39 13.58
CA ARG A 147 -14.22 -9.03 14.80
C ARG A 147 -14.41 -10.55 14.82
N HIS A 148 -15.47 -11.03 14.18
CA HIS A 148 -15.85 -12.43 14.22
C HIS A 148 -15.22 -13.25 13.08
N TYR A 149 -14.96 -12.62 11.94
CA TYR A 149 -14.47 -13.30 10.73
C TYR A 149 -13.01 -13.03 10.39
N SER A 150 -12.39 -12.01 10.98
CA SER A 150 -11.02 -11.63 10.64
C SER A 150 -10.04 -12.06 11.72
N THR A 151 -8.99 -12.77 11.32
CA THR A 151 -7.81 -12.96 12.16
C THR A 151 -6.91 -11.72 12.16
N THR A 152 -5.93 -11.68 13.05
CA THR A 152 -4.98 -10.56 13.10
C THR A 152 -3.94 -10.67 11.98
N LEU A 153 -3.47 -9.53 11.47
CA LEU A 153 -2.33 -9.51 10.54
C LEU A 153 -1.07 -10.10 11.18
N GLY A 154 -0.92 -9.98 12.50
CA GLY A 154 0.17 -10.60 13.25
C GLY A 154 0.13 -12.12 13.15
N THR A 155 -1.05 -12.73 13.31
CA THR A 155 -1.26 -14.17 13.12
C THR A 155 -0.87 -14.59 11.70
N LEU A 156 -1.38 -13.90 10.68
CA LEU A 156 -1.06 -14.23 9.27
C LEU A 156 0.44 -14.10 8.95
N ARG A 157 1.11 -13.07 9.50
CA ARG A 157 2.56 -12.89 9.32
C ARG A 157 3.35 -14.03 9.96
N ARG A 158 2.97 -14.45 11.18
CA ARG A 158 3.59 -15.60 11.85
C ARG A 158 3.41 -16.88 11.05
N THR A 159 2.18 -17.22 10.67
CA THR A 159 1.90 -18.41 9.84
C THR A 159 2.73 -18.42 8.55
N ARG A 160 2.88 -17.26 7.89
CA ARG A 160 3.73 -17.16 6.70
C ARG A 160 5.22 -17.32 7.00
N ALA A 161 5.70 -16.76 8.11
CA ALA A 161 7.08 -16.93 8.55
C ALA A 161 7.37 -18.41 8.88
N ASP A 162 6.47 -19.07 9.61
CA ASP A 162 6.58 -20.49 9.96
C ASP A 162 6.59 -21.37 8.71
N TYR A 163 5.68 -21.11 7.75
CA TYR A 163 5.65 -21.80 6.47
C TYR A 163 6.95 -21.62 5.67
N ARG A 164 7.48 -20.39 5.59
CA ARG A 164 8.75 -20.12 4.90
C ARG A 164 9.94 -20.73 5.62
N ALA A 165 9.92 -20.79 6.95
CA ALA A 165 10.94 -21.46 7.74
C ALA A 165 10.92 -22.97 7.48
N ALA A 166 9.74 -23.61 7.47
CA ALA A 166 9.59 -25.02 7.15
C ALA A 166 10.05 -25.34 5.72
N GLN A 167 9.63 -24.54 4.74
CA GLN A 167 10.09 -24.68 3.35
C GLN A 167 11.62 -24.54 3.24
N GLY A 168 12.20 -23.53 3.91
CA GLY A 168 13.65 -23.33 3.92
C GLY A 168 14.44 -24.40 4.67
N ARG A 169 13.81 -25.21 5.54
CA ARG A 169 14.42 -26.41 6.14
C ARG A 169 14.39 -27.57 5.15
N GLN A 170 13.27 -27.79 4.48
CA GLN A 170 13.11 -28.81 3.45
C GLN A 170 14.10 -28.62 2.29
N ASP A 171 14.22 -27.39 1.77
CA ASP A 171 15.15 -27.06 0.67
C ASP A 171 16.61 -27.31 1.05
N ARG A 172 16.94 -27.28 2.34
CA ARG A 172 18.29 -27.52 2.89
C ARG A 172 18.50 -28.96 3.35
N GLY A 173 17.51 -29.84 3.18
CA GLY A 173 17.58 -31.23 3.66
C GLY A 173 17.70 -31.35 5.18
N LEU A 174 17.26 -30.34 5.93
CA LEU A 174 17.25 -30.36 7.38
C LEU A 174 15.95 -31.05 7.83
N GLU A 175 16.05 -32.27 8.35
CA GLU A 175 14.90 -32.99 8.93
C GLU A 175 14.34 -32.23 10.16
N ASP A 176 13.05 -32.45 10.46
CA ASP A 176 12.41 -31.92 11.67
C ASP A 176 13.16 -32.46 12.89
N THR A 177 14.04 -31.62 13.44
CA THR A 177 14.69 -31.91 14.72
C THR A 177 13.61 -31.79 15.79
N GLU A 178 13.45 -32.83 16.62
CA GLU A 178 12.60 -32.81 17.80
C GLU A 178 12.79 -31.49 18.59
N PRO A 179 11.73 -30.85 19.13
CA PRO A 179 11.80 -29.53 19.76
C PRO A 179 12.71 -29.47 21.00
N ASP A 180 13.23 -30.60 21.47
CA ASP A 180 13.90 -30.76 22.75
C ASP A 180 15.35 -30.26 22.81
N THR A 181 15.92 -29.82 21.68
CA THR A 181 17.26 -29.24 21.68
C THR A 181 17.26 -27.82 21.13
N VAL A 182 16.86 -26.87 21.98
CA VAL A 182 17.16 -25.45 21.77
C VAL A 182 18.67 -25.27 21.91
N LEU A 183 19.40 -25.34 20.79
CA LEU A 183 20.79 -24.90 20.75
C LEU A 183 20.80 -23.36 20.89
N VAL A 184 20.99 -22.87 22.12
CA VAL A 184 21.22 -21.45 22.37
C VAL A 184 22.62 -21.11 21.87
N LEU A 185 22.70 -20.68 20.60
CA LEU A 185 23.89 -20.00 20.08
C LEU A 185 24.00 -18.62 20.77
N ALA A 186 24.67 -18.58 21.91
CA ALA A 186 24.88 -17.38 22.73
C ALA A 186 25.92 -16.40 22.14
N SER A 187 26.65 -16.80 21.09
CA SER A 187 27.63 -15.95 20.42
C SER A 187 27.27 -15.74 18.95
N TRP A 188 26.37 -14.79 18.72
CA TRP A 188 26.24 -14.17 17.41
C TRP A 188 27.35 -13.16 17.26
N GLN A 189 28.42 -13.52 16.55
CA GLN A 189 29.30 -12.52 15.98
C GLN A 189 28.72 -12.09 14.65
N TYR A 190 28.48 -10.79 14.54
CA TYR A 190 28.07 -10.18 13.30
C TYR A 190 29.14 -10.44 12.23
N ALA A 191 28.84 -11.32 11.27
CA ALA A 191 29.76 -11.74 10.21
C ALA A 191 29.93 -10.70 9.08
N GLY A 192 29.33 -9.52 9.23
CA GLY A 192 29.23 -8.50 8.20
C GLY A 192 27.93 -8.56 7.41
N HIS A 193 27.38 -7.40 7.08
CA HIS A 193 26.48 -7.21 5.95
C HIS A 193 27.17 -6.24 4.97
N GLY A 194 26.90 -6.41 3.69
CA GLY A 194 27.53 -5.61 2.65
C GLY A 194 28.49 -6.42 1.81
N HIS A 195 29.11 -5.74 0.87
CA HIS A 195 30.03 -6.32 -0.07
C HIS A 195 31.26 -6.89 0.64
N THR A 196 31.70 -8.09 0.25
CA THR A 196 33.06 -8.58 0.59
C THR A 196 34.11 -7.53 0.20
N PRO A 197 35.36 -7.56 0.71
CA PRO A 197 36.38 -6.61 0.28
C PRO A 197 36.54 -6.53 -1.25
N GLY A 198 36.42 -7.67 -1.94
CA GLY A 198 36.43 -7.73 -3.41
C GLY A 198 35.19 -7.11 -4.05
N GLU A 199 34.00 -7.41 -3.55
CA GLU A 199 32.75 -6.80 -4.03
C GLU A 199 32.70 -5.29 -3.72
N SER A 200 33.33 -4.83 -2.64
CA SER A 200 33.39 -3.41 -2.25
C SER A 200 34.28 -2.65 -3.22
N ALA A 201 35.43 -3.22 -3.59
CA ALA A 201 36.30 -2.70 -4.64
C ALA A 201 35.60 -2.66 -6.01
N LEU A 202 34.82 -3.69 -6.34
CA LEU A 202 34.04 -3.74 -7.58
C LEU A 202 32.94 -2.66 -7.58
N ALA A 203 32.17 -2.55 -6.49
CA ALA A 203 31.11 -1.55 -6.34
C ALA A 203 31.68 -0.12 -6.38
N ALA A 204 32.82 0.14 -5.74
CA ALA A 204 33.50 1.43 -5.78
C ALA A 204 34.03 1.76 -7.19
N THR A 205 34.42 0.75 -7.98
CA THR A 205 34.82 0.95 -9.38
C THR A 205 33.61 1.29 -10.25
N ILE A 206 32.51 0.54 -10.13
CA ILE A 206 31.25 0.83 -10.84
C ILE A 206 30.73 2.25 -10.48
N ALA A 207 30.80 2.63 -9.21
CA ALA A 207 30.38 3.96 -8.76
C ALA A 207 31.24 5.09 -9.37
N ARG A 208 32.57 4.91 -9.43
CA ARG A 208 33.49 5.86 -10.08
C ARG A 208 33.22 5.96 -11.59
N ASP A 209 33.03 4.84 -12.27
CA ASP A 209 32.74 4.81 -13.70
C ASP A 209 31.41 5.53 -14.02
N LEU A 210 30.38 5.31 -13.20
CA LEU A 210 29.10 6.01 -13.33
C LEU A 210 29.22 7.52 -13.08
N GLN A 211 30.06 7.93 -12.12
CA GLN A 211 30.31 9.35 -11.86
C GLN A 211 31.05 10.01 -13.03
N LEU A 212 32.13 9.39 -13.51
CA LEU A 212 32.88 9.84 -14.68
C LEU A 212 31.98 9.97 -15.90
N ASN A 213 31.17 8.94 -16.20
CA ASN A 213 30.23 8.99 -17.32
C ASN A 213 29.22 10.14 -17.21
N ARG A 214 28.76 10.47 -15.99
CA ARG A 214 27.85 11.60 -15.77
C ARG A 214 28.54 12.95 -15.94
N GLU A 215 29.79 13.07 -15.49
CA GLU A 215 30.58 14.29 -15.66
C GLU A 215 30.90 14.51 -17.14
N THR A 216 31.39 13.49 -17.85
CA THR A 216 31.64 13.53 -19.30
C THR A 216 30.36 13.83 -20.09
N ALA A 217 29.21 13.26 -19.71
CA ALA A 217 27.94 13.57 -20.37
C ALA A 217 27.49 15.03 -20.13
N ARG A 218 27.78 15.61 -18.96
CA ARG A 218 27.49 17.02 -18.68
C ARG A 218 28.41 17.95 -19.46
N GLU A 219 29.70 17.64 -19.52
CA GLU A 219 30.69 18.40 -20.28
C GLU A 219 30.32 18.37 -21.78
N ALA A 220 30.05 17.19 -22.34
CA ALA A 220 29.64 17.04 -23.74
C ALA A 220 28.34 17.80 -24.07
N LEU A 221 27.36 17.81 -23.16
CA LEU A 221 26.12 18.56 -23.34
C LEU A 221 26.36 20.08 -23.25
N SER A 222 27.23 20.53 -22.33
CA SER A 222 27.63 21.93 -22.21
C SER A 222 28.36 22.41 -23.47
N ASP A 223 29.25 21.58 -24.00
CA ASP A 223 30.01 21.88 -25.23
C ASP A 223 29.09 21.92 -26.45
N GLN A 224 28.12 21.00 -26.57
CA GLN A 224 27.10 21.04 -27.62
C GLN A 224 26.24 22.31 -27.56
N LEU A 225 25.79 22.70 -26.37
CA LEU A 225 25.00 23.93 -26.18
C LEU A 225 25.81 25.19 -26.48
N ALA A 226 27.11 25.20 -26.16
CA ALA A 226 28.01 26.30 -26.51
C ALA A 226 28.25 26.40 -28.03
N LEU A 227 28.34 25.26 -28.73
CA LEU A 227 28.45 25.20 -30.19
C LEU A 227 27.16 25.62 -30.89
N GLU A 228 25.99 25.21 -30.40
CA GLU A 228 24.68 25.61 -30.94
C GLU A 228 24.36 27.09 -30.68
N GLY A 229 24.77 27.62 -29.52
CA GLY A 229 24.63 29.04 -29.18
C GLY A 229 25.58 29.98 -29.93
N ALA A 230 26.69 29.46 -30.49
CA ALA A 230 27.63 30.22 -31.31
C ALA A 230 27.21 30.35 -32.80
N HIS A 231 26.10 29.71 -33.19
CA HIS A 231 25.53 29.75 -34.55
C HIS A 231 24.27 30.63 -34.68
N LEU A 232 23.99 31.51 -33.72
CA LEU A 232 23.00 32.60 -33.80
C LEU A 232 23.68 33.97 -33.73
#